data_AF-A0AAD6HWW9-F1
#
_entry.id   AF-A0AAD6HWW9-F1
#
_cell.length_a   1.000
_cell.length_b   1.000
_cell.length_c   1.000
_cell.angle_alpha   90.00
_cell.angle_beta   90.00
_cell.angle_gamma   90.00
#
_symmetry.space_group_name_H-M   'P 1'
#
loop_
_entity.id
_entity.type
_entity.pdbx_description
1 polymer ?
#
loop_
_entity_poly.entity_id
_entity_poly.type
_entity_poly.pdbx_seq_one_letter_code
_entity_poly.pdbx_strand_id
1 'polypeptide(L)'
;MNTEASPLLGQQKQPSTWTSVYLLSFAFFILAGTYALLSVPLIQLIEDNICRHYVGQGSIEPGEGNCKNDQIQTQLAFVTGLLPSVESIVGLIVGFPYGVMGDKIGRKPILYLAIIGNILFTASKLAVLAFPGTLPISFIIATPLLLAIGGGPTVHIATLYTMTSDLVDSSERYVPTI
;
A
#
# COMPACT_ATOMS: atom_id res chain seq x y z
N MET A 1 22.53 41.89 -37.50
CA MET A 1 21.39 42.14 -36.58
C MET A 1 21.11 40.78 -35.94
N ASN A 2 21.81 40.35 -34.87
CA ASN A 2 21.83 40.91 -33.50
C ASN A 2 20.36 41.08 -33.04
N THR A 3 19.78 40.40 -32.03
CA THR A 3 20.32 39.78 -30.81
C THR A 3 19.23 38.92 -30.14
N GLU A 4 19.66 37.98 -29.28
CA GLU A 4 18.99 37.25 -28.17
C GLU A 4 17.86 38.05 -27.46
N ALA A 5 16.89 37.50 -26.70
CA ALA A 5 16.89 36.43 -25.71
C ALA A 5 15.41 36.03 -25.41
N SER A 6 15.05 34.80 -25.06
CA SER A 6 15.14 34.30 -23.68
C SER A 6 14.68 32.83 -23.58
N PRO A 7 15.50 31.92 -23.03
CA PRO A 7 15.00 30.71 -22.37
C PRO A 7 15.04 30.95 -20.85
N LEU A 8 13.95 31.46 -20.27
CA LEU A 8 13.81 31.68 -18.82
C LEU A 8 12.75 30.78 -18.19
N LEU A 9 12.89 29.48 -18.37
CA LEU A 9 12.40 28.51 -17.39
C LEU A 9 13.57 27.58 -17.13
N GLY A 10 14.20 27.80 -15.97
CA GLY A 10 15.52 27.29 -15.63
C GLY A 10 15.71 25.83 -15.99
N GLN A 11 16.93 25.48 -16.40
CA GLN A 11 17.38 24.10 -16.43
C GLN A 11 17.16 23.47 -15.04
N GLN A 12 15.97 22.90 -14.82
CA GLN A 12 15.83 21.84 -13.85
C GLN A 12 16.76 20.75 -14.35
N LYS A 13 17.86 20.56 -13.61
CA LYS A 13 18.79 19.46 -13.77
C LYS A 13 17.98 18.16 -13.71
N GLN A 14 17.48 17.70 -14.86
CA GLN A 14 16.68 16.48 -14.90
C GLN A 14 17.64 15.34 -14.54
N PRO A 15 17.35 14.57 -13.46
CA PRO A 15 18.16 13.42 -13.12
C PRO A 15 18.20 12.46 -14.32
N SER A 16 19.34 11.80 -14.53
CA SER A 16 19.44 10.74 -15.55
C SER A 16 18.28 9.75 -15.38
N THR A 17 17.69 9.35 -16.50
CA THR A 17 16.54 8.44 -16.58
C THR A 17 16.76 7.21 -15.69
N TRP A 18 17.98 6.67 -15.71
CA TRP A 18 18.43 5.54 -14.88
C TRP A 18 18.47 5.86 -13.38
N THR A 19 18.94 7.05 -12.99
CA THR A 19 18.92 7.48 -11.58
C THR A 19 17.49 7.54 -11.04
N SER A 20 16.54 7.98 -11.86
CA SER A 20 15.11 8.00 -11.49
C SER A 20 14.52 6.60 -11.33
N VAL A 21 14.88 5.66 -12.22
CA VAL A 21 14.49 4.24 -12.10
C VAL A 21 15.03 3.63 -10.81
N TYR A 22 16.32 3.79 -10.53
CA TYR A 22 16.93 3.25 -9.30
C TYR A 22 16.32 3.85 -8.05
N LEU A 23 16.04 5.17 -8.04
CA LEU A 23 15.43 5.84 -6.89
C LEU A 23 14.00 5.34 -6.63
N LEU A 24 13.18 5.20 -7.68
CA LEU A 24 11.81 4.66 -7.56
C LEU A 24 11.81 3.20 -7.11
N SER A 25 12.69 2.38 -7.68
CA SER A 25 12.85 0.96 -7.31
C SER A 25 13.31 0.81 -5.87
N PHE A 26 14.30 1.59 -5.44
CA PHE A 26 14.77 1.59 -4.05
C PHE A 26 13.67 2.06 -3.08
N ALA A 27 12.94 3.13 -3.40
CA ALA A 27 11.82 3.60 -2.59
C ALA A 27 10.74 2.51 -2.43
N PHE A 28 10.40 1.82 -3.53
CA PHE A 28 9.45 0.71 -3.49
C PHE A 28 9.96 -0.45 -2.64
N PHE A 29 11.24 -0.82 -2.76
CA PHE A 29 11.85 -1.86 -1.95
C PHE A 29 11.77 -1.53 -0.44
N ILE A 30 12.05 -0.29 -0.05
CA ILE A 30 11.93 0.16 1.35
C ILE A 30 10.48 0.10 1.84
N LEU A 31 9.53 0.57 1.03
CA LEU A 31 8.10 0.53 1.35
C LEU A 31 7.59 -0.91 1.51
N ALA A 32 7.90 -1.78 0.55
CA ALA A 32 7.51 -3.19 0.57
C ALA A 32 8.17 -3.95 1.72
N GLY A 33 9.46 -3.70 1.96
CA GLY A 33 10.20 -4.30 3.08
C GLY A 33 9.62 -3.89 4.44
N THR A 34 9.29 -2.60 4.59
CA THR A 34 8.66 -2.10 5.82
C THR A 34 7.28 -2.72 6.04
N TYR A 35 6.47 -2.84 4.99
CA TYR A 35 5.17 -3.50 5.06
C TYR A 35 5.30 -4.98 5.47
N ALA A 36 6.24 -5.71 4.87
CA ALA A 36 6.49 -7.11 5.20
C ALA A 36 6.91 -7.28 6.67
N LEU A 37 7.80 -6.41 7.17
CA LEU A 37 8.24 -6.44 8.57
C LEU A 37 7.12 -6.07 9.55
N LEU A 38 6.21 -5.16 9.17
CA LEU A 38 5.07 -4.76 9.99
C LEU A 38 3.93 -5.80 10.00
N SER A 39 3.86 -6.67 9.00
CA SER A 39 2.77 -7.65 8.91
C SER A 39 2.76 -8.65 10.08
N VAL A 40 3.93 -9.10 10.53
CA VAL A 40 4.08 -10.05 11.64
C VAL A 40 3.58 -9.48 12.98
N PRO A 41 4.09 -8.33 13.47
CA PRO A 41 3.59 -7.76 14.72
C PRO A 41 2.12 -7.34 14.62
N LEU A 42 1.62 -6.95 13.44
CA LEU A 42 0.21 -6.64 13.25
C LEU A 42 -0.69 -7.85 13.50
N ILE A 43 -0.32 -9.03 13.00
CA ILE A 43 -1.06 -10.28 13.23
C ILE A 43 -1.04 -10.64 14.72
N GLN A 44 0.11 -10.54 15.38
CA GLN A 44 0.22 -10.80 16.82
C GLN A 44 -0.62 -9.81 17.66
N LEU A 45 -0.69 -8.54 17.25
CA LEU A 45 -1.50 -7.54 17.94
C LEU A 45 -3.01 -7.79 17.76
N ILE A 46 -3.42 -8.27 16.59
CA ILE A 46 -4.79 -8.73 16.33
C ILE A 46 -5.11 -9.94 17.23
N GLU A 47 -4.21 -10.92 17.31
CA GLU A 47 -4.35 -12.12 18.16
C GLU A 47 -4.50 -11.75 19.65
N ASP A 48 -3.62 -10.89 20.18
CA ASP A 48 -3.68 -10.44 21.58
C ASP A 48 -4.98 -9.70 21.89
N ASN A 49 -5.45 -8.85 20.97
CA ASN A 49 -6.71 -8.13 21.13
C ASN A 49 -7.92 -9.08 21.16
N ILE A 50 -7.98 -10.06 20.25
CA ILE A 50 -9.00 -11.12 20.27
C ILE A 50 -8.93 -11.88 21.59
N CYS A 51 -7.74 -12.28 22.02
CA CYS A 51 -7.59 -13.04 23.27
C CYS A 51 -8.08 -12.26 24.48
N ARG A 52 -7.70 -10.98 24.63
CA ARG A 52 -8.17 -10.11 25.71
C ARG A 52 -9.68 -9.98 25.72
N HIS A 53 -10.31 -9.94 24.54
CA HIS A 53 -11.77 -9.90 24.43
C HIS A 53 -12.43 -11.17 24.99
N TYR A 54 -11.93 -12.35 24.62
CA TYR A 54 -12.46 -13.63 25.11
C TYR A 54 -12.22 -13.85 26.61
N VAL A 55 -11.05 -13.44 27.13
CA VAL A 55 -10.73 -13.50 28.56
C VAL A 55 -11.63 -12.53 29.34
N GLY A 56 -11.84 -11.31 28.85
CA GLY A 56 -12.71 -10.32 29.49
C GLY A 56 -14.19 -10.74 29.55
N GLN A 57 -14.64 -11.60 28.63
CA GLN A 57 -15.98 -12.19 28.64
C GLN A 57 -16.11 -13.41 29.56
N GLY A 58 -15.02 -13.88 30.19
CA GLY A 58 -15.01 -15.10 30.99
C GLY A 58 -15.17 -16.37 30.17
N SER A 59 -15.00 -16.31 28.84
CA SER A 59 -15.10 -17.48 27.95
C SER A 59 -13.86 -18.37 28.04
N ILE A 60 -12.73 -17.81 28.48
CA ILE A 60 -11.44 -18.48 28.62
C ILE A 60 -10.81 -18.04 29.96
N GLU A 61 -10.29 -18.99 30.73
CA GLU A 61 -9.57 -18.66 31.97
C GLU A 61 -8.25 -17.94 31.68
N PRO A 62 -7.86 -16.93 32.47
CA PRO A 62 -6.57 -16.26 32.33
C PRO A 62 -5.44 -17.24 32.71
N GLY A 63 -4.70 -17.72 31.71
CA GLY A 63 -3.56 -18.62 31.87
C GLY A 63 -2.58 -18.51 30.70
N GLU A 64 -1.29 -18.70 30.98
CA GLU A 64 -0.23 -18.69 29.94
C GLU A 64 -0.50 -19.81 28.92
N GLY A 65 -0.79 -19.44 27.67
CA GLY A 65 -1.01 -20.37 26.56
C GLY A 65 -2.45 -20.47 26.05
N ASN A 66 -3.43 -19.93 26.79
CA ASN A 66 -4.85 -20.06 26.43
C ASN A 66 -5.25 -19.19 25.20
N CYS A 67 -4.41 -18.23 24.80
CA CYS A 67 -4.64 -17.41 23.61
C CYS A 67 -4.49 -18.18 22.28
N LYS A 68 -3.94 -19.40 22.30
CA LYS A 68 -3.78 -20.26 21.12
C LYS A 68 -4.91 -21.28 20.93
N ASN A 69 -6.04 -21.11 21.62
CA ASN A 69 -7.19 -21.98 21.47
C ASN A 69 -7.80 -21.88 20.05
N ASP A 70 -8.46 -22.96 19.60
CA ASP A 70 -9.07 -23.09 18.27
C ASP A 70 -10.06 -21.95 17.97
N GLN A 71 -10.78 -21.46 18.98
CA GLN A 71 -11.72 -20.34 18.83
C GLN A 71 -11.01 -19.04 18.42
N ILE A 72 -9.89 -18.71 19.08
CA ILE A 72 -9.11 -17.50 18.79
C ILE A 72 -8.43 -17.64 17.42
N GLN A 73 -7.84 -18.80 17.14
CA GLN A 73 -7.19 -19.07 15.86
C GLN A 73 -8.19 -19.04 14.69
N THR A 74 -9.42 -19.52 14.89
CA THR A 74 -10.49 -19.43 13.87
C THR A 74 -10.86 -17.98 13.58
N GLN A 75 -11.04 -17.16 14.61
CA GLN A 75 -11.38 -15.75 14.41
C GLN A 75 -10.20 -14.96 13.82
N LEU A 76 -8.98 -15.26 14.25
CA LEU A 76 -7.76 -14.70 13.67
C LEU A 76 -7.64 -15.06 12.19
N ALA A 77 -7.86 -16.33 11.83
CA ALA A 77 -7.86 -16.80 10.45
C ALA A 77 -8.94 -16.11 9.60
N PHE A 78 -10.14 -15.89 10.17
CA PHE A 78 -11.19 -15.15 9.50
C PHE A 78 -10.78 -13.70 9.20
N VAL A 79 -10.23 -12.99 10.18
CA VAL A 79 -9.79 -11.59 10.01
C VAL A 79 -8.60 -11.51 9.03
N THR A 80 -7.59 -12.35 9.21
CA THR A 80 -6.38 -12.37 8.37
C THR A 80 -6.64 -12.89 6.96
N GLY A 81 -7.69 -13.69 6.74
CA GLY A 81 -8.15 -14.09 5.41
C GLY A 81 -9.03 -13.04 4.73
N LEU A 82 -9.97 -12.45 5.47
CA LEU A 82 -10.96 -11.52 4.90
C LEU A 82 -10.37 -10.14 4.59
N LEU A 83 -9.49 -9.61 5.45
CA LEU A 83 -8.82 -8.32 5.24
C LEU A 83 -8.15 -8.18 3.86
N PRO A 84 -7.15 -9.02 3.50
CA PRO A 84 -6.46 -8.92 2.22
C PRO A 84 -7.38 -9.25 1.03
N SER A 85 -8.42 -10.05 1.26
CA SER A 85 -9.43 -10.35 0.24
C SER A 85 -10.22 -9.10 -0.14
N VAL A 86 -10.73 -8.37 0.85
CA VAL A 86 -11.47 -7.11 0.62
C VAL A 86 -10.55 -6.05 0.00
N GLU A 87 -9.32 -5.93 0.49
CA GLU A 87 -8.30 -5.06 -0.09
C GLU A 87 -8.06 -5.36 -1.59
N SER A 88 -7.94 -6.63 -1.95
CA SER A 88 -7.73 -7.04 -3.35
C SER A 88 -8.95 -6.71 -4.22
N ILE A 89 -10.17 -6.92 -3.71
CA ILE A 89 -11.41 -6.59 -4.42
C ILE A 89 -11.51 -5.08 -4.66
N VAL A 90 -11.26 -4.27 -3.63
CA VAL A 90 -11.27 -2.80 -3.75
C VAL A 90 -10.20 -2.35 -4.74
N GLY A 91 -8.98 -2.88 -4.63
CA GLY A 91 -7.88 -2.59 -5.55
C GLY A 91 -8.19 -2.95 -7.00
N LEU A 92 -8.92 -4.04 -7.25
CA LEU A 92 -9.37 -4.44 -8.58
C LEU A 92 -10.39 -3.45 -9.16
N ILE A 93 -11.43 -3.12 -8.39
CA ILE A 93 -12.51 -2.20 -8.82
C ILE A 93 -11.94 -0.82 -9.12
N VAL A 94 -11.06 -0.34 -8.25
CA VAL A 94 -10.48 1.00 -8.32
C VAL A 94 -9.27 1.06 -9.27
N GLY A 95 -8.65 -0.09 -9.58
CA GLY A 95 -7.50 -0.17 -10.47
C GLY A 95 -7.78 0.35 -11.88
N PHE A 96 -8.90 -0.06 -12.47
CA PHE A 96 -9.30 0.39 -13.81
C PHE A 96 -9.47 1.92 -13.93
N PRO A 97 -10.29 2.59 -13.10
CA PRO A 97 -10.45 4.03 -13.20
C PRO A 97 -9.15 4.79 -12.92
N TYR A 98 -8.30 4.30 -12.00
CA TYR A 98 -7.00 4.93 -11.73
C TYR A 98 -6.01 4.78 -12.88
N GLY A 99 -6.06 3.67 -13.63
CA GLY A 99 -5.29 3.51 -14.87
C GLY A 99 -5.66 4.59 -15.89
N VAL A 100 -6.96 4.73 -16.19
CA VAL A 100 -7.48 5.76 -17.11
C VAL A 100 -7.14 7.17 -16.62
N MET A 101 -7.22 7.40 -15.30
CA MET A 101 -6.88 8.70 -14.70
C MET A 101 -5.38 9.02 -14.82
N GLY A 102 -4.52 8.00 -14.68
CA GLY A 102 -3.08 8.13 -14.83
C GLY A 102 -2.63 8.51 -16.23
N ASP A 103 -3.35 8.07 -17.25
CA ASP A 103 -3.09 8.47 -18.64
C ASP A 103 -3.48 9.93 -18.91
N LYS A 104 -4.43 10.49 -18.15
CA LYS A 104 -4.91 11.88 -18.33
C LYS A 104 -4.17 12.92 -17.48
N ILE A 105 -3.93 12.62 -16.20
CA ILE A 105 -3.34 13.56 -15.23
C ILE A 105 -1.82 13.33 -15.10
N GLY A 106 -1.32 12.25 -15.69
CA GLY A 106 0.07 11.82 -15.59
C GLY A 106 0.30 10.93 -14.36
N ARG A 107 1.47 10.28 -14.35
CA ARG A 107 1.75 9.16 -13.45
C ARG A 107 2.20 9.59 -12.05
N LYS A 108 2.90 10.72 -11.94
CA LYS A 108 3.40 11.27 -10.67
C LYS A 108 2.30 11.54 -9.62
N PRO A 109 1.20 12.25 -9.94
CA PRO A 109 0.15 12.51 -8.95
C PRO A 109 -0.57 11.22 -8.52
N ILE A 110 -0.76 10.26 -9.43
CA ILE A 110 -1.34 8.95 -9.09
C ILE A 110 -0.45 8.19 -8.10
N LEU A 111 0.88 8.23 -8.29
CA LEU A 111 1.82 7.62 -7.35
C LEU A 111 1.73 8.23 -5.95
N TYR A 112 1.67 9.56 -5.83
CA TYR A 112 1.50 10.22 -4.53
C TYR A 112 0.19 9.85 -3.86
N LEU A 113 -0.91 9.81 -4.63
CA LEU A 113 -2.22 9.43 -4.14
C LEU A 113 -2.24 7.97 -3.64
N ALA A 114 -1.56 7.07 -4.35
CA ALA A 114 -1.40 5.67 -3.94
C ALA A 114 -0.58 5.53 -2.66
N ILE A 115 0.50 6.30 -2.50
CA ILE A 115 1.31 6.31 -1.26
C ILE A 115 0.46 6.82 -0.08
N ILE A 116 -0.26 7.94 -0.25
CA ILE A 116 -1.12 8.51 0.78
C ILE A 116 -2.22 7.53 1.18
N GLY A 117 -2.88 6.88 0.21
CA GLY A 117 -3.90 5.87 0.48
C GLY A 117 -3.37 4.68 1.28
N ASN A 118 -2.16 4.20 0.95
CA ASN A 118 -1.52 3.12 1.71
C ASN A 118 -1.15 3.52 3.15
N ILE A 119 -0.66 4.75 3.34
CA ILE A 119 -0.38 5.30 4.67
C ILE A 119 -1.67 5.41 5.48
N LEU A 120 -2.74 5.95 4.89
CA LEU A 120 -4.03 6.11 5.55
C LEU A 120 -4.64 4.77 5.95
N PHE A 121 -4.57 3.77 5.06
CA PHE A 121 -5.01 2.41 5.36
C PHE A 121 -4.23 1.80 6.53
N THR A 122 -2.90 1.89 6.50
CA THR A 122 -2.04 1.34 7.56
C THR A 122 -2.27 2.07 8.89
N ALA A 123 -2.36 3.40 8.87
CA ALA A 123 -2.66 4.21 10.04
C ALA A 123 -4.04 3.88 10.64
N SER A 124 -5.04 3.63 9.80
CA SER A 124 -6.38 3.26 10.27
C SER A 124 -6.41 1.88 10.92
N LYS A 125 -5.67 0.90 10.38
CA LYS A 125 -5.50 -0.41 11.04
C LYS A 125 -4.84 -0.27 12.41
N LEU A 126 -3.77 0.53 12.50
CA LEU A 126 -3.09 0.79 13.77
C LEU A 126 -3.99 1.54 14.75
N ALA A 127 -4.79 2.50 14.29
CA ALA A 127 -5.76 3.20 15.13
C ALA A 127 -6.81 2.25 15.71
N VAL A 128 -7.38 1.34 14.92
CA VAL A 128 -8.32 0.32 15.42
C VAL A 128 -7.67 -0.54 16.50
N LEU A 129 -6.41 -0.95 16.30
CA LEU A 129 -5.69 -1.77 17.26
C LEU A 129 -5.24 -1.02 18.52
N ALA A 130 -4.98 0.28 18.41
CA ALA A 130 -4.59 1.14 19.53
C ALA A 130 -5.75 1.44 20.50
N PHE A 131 -7.00 1.30 20.06
CA PHE A 131 -8.20 1.57 20.85
C PHE A 131 -9.09 0.32 21.06
N PRO A 132 -8.58 -0.76 21.69
CA PRO A 132 -9.31 -2.02 21.87
C PRO A 132 -10.59 -1.86 22.71
N GLY A 133 -10.67 -0.84 23.57
CA GLY A 133 -11.82 -0.59 24.43
C GLY A 133 -12.98 0.17 23.77
N THR A 134 -12.74 0.87 22.65
CA THR A 134 -13.78 1.69 21.98
C THR A 134 -14.15 1.17 20.60
N LEU A 135 -13.23 0.49 19.90
CA LEU A 135 -13.47 -0.05 18.56
C LEU A 135 -13.39 -1.58 18.58
N PRO A 136 -14.49 -2.31 18.34
CA PRO A 136 -14.42 -3.76 18.19
C PRO A 136 -13.54 -4.13 17.00
N ILE A 137 -12.84 -5.25 17.11
CA ILE A 137 -11.86 -5.67 16.12
C ILE A 137 -12.44 -5.82 14.71
N SER A 138 -13.75 -6.08 14.59
CA SER A 138 -14.49 -6.15 13.33
C SER A 138 -14.34 -4.89 12.46
N PHE A 139 -14.11 -3.70 13.05
CA PHE A 139 -13.87 -2.47 12.29
C PHE A 139 -12.61 -2.54 11.41
N ILE A 140 -11.66 -3.42 11.75
CA ILE A 140 -10.46 -3.60 10.93
C ILE A 140 -10.83 -4.01 9.51
N ILE A 141 -11.90 -4.78 9.32
CA ILE A 141 -12.35 -5.29 8.01
C ILE A 141 -12.90 -4.16 7.13
N ALA A 142 -13.34 -3.04 7.72
CA ALA A 142 -13.79 -1.86 6.99
C ALA A 142 -12.63 -0.95 6.55
N THR A 143 -11.44 -1.08 7.15
CA THR A 143 -10.27 -0.25 6.81
C THR A 143 -9.84 -0.28 5.34
N PRO A 144 -9.96 -1.39 4.57
CA PRO A 144 -9.62 -1.41 3.15
C PRO A 144 -10.48 -0.49 2.30
N LEU A 145 -11.64 -0.01 2.78
CA LEU A 145 -12.44 0.98 2.06
C LEU A 145 -11.68 2.29 1.84
N LEU A 146 -10.77 2.64 2.75
CA LEU A 146 -9.92 3.82 2.62
C LEU A 146 -8.88 3.67 1.50
N LEU A 147 -8.59 2.44 1.07
CA LEU A 147 -7.75 2.21 -0.11
C LEU A 147 -8.42 2.69 -1.40
N ALA A 148 -9.74 2.89 -1.43
CA ALA A 148 -10.41 3.47 -2.60
C ALA A 148 -9.91 4.89 -2.93
N ILE A 149 -9.38 5.62 -1.92
CA ILE A 149 -8.81 6.96 -2.09
C ILE A 149 -7.45 6.93 -2.81
N GLY A 150 -6.72 5.80 -2.78
CA GLY A 150 -5.41 5.66 -3.41
C GLY A 150 -5.28 4.50 -4.40
N GLY A 151 -6.33 3.70 -4.57
CA GLY A 151 -6.32 2.45 -5.36
C GLY A 151 -5.52 1.29 -4.73
N GLY A 152 -4.92 1.51 -3.56
CA GLY A 152 -4.17 0.52 -2.80
C GLY A 152 -2.87 0.02 -3.44
N PRO A 153 -2.31 -1.10 -2.93
CA PRO A 153 -1.03 -1.62 -3.40
C PRO A 153 -1.04 -1.98 -4.89
N THR A 154 -2.18 -2.45 -5.41
CA THR A 154 -2.35 -2.80 -6.82
C THR A 154 -2.07 -1.62 -7.75
N VAL A 155 -2.68 -0.46 -7.47
CA VAL A 155 -2.47 0.76 -8.27
C VAL A 155 -1.05 1.30 -8.10
N HIS A 156 -0.49 1.20 -6.89
CA HIS A 156 0.89 1.60 -6.63
C HIS A 156 1.88 0.81 -7.50
N ILE A 157 1.78 -0.53 -7.48
CA ILE A 157 2.63 -1.43 -8.27
C ILE A 157 2.43 -1.20 -9.77
N ALA A 158 1.18 -1.10 -10.23
CA ALA A 158 0.87 -0.86 -11.63
C ALA A 158 1.51 0.45 -12.13
N THR A 159 1.34 1.53 -11.38
CA THR A 159 1.88 2.86 -11.73
C THR A 159 3.40 2.86 -11.79
N LEU A 160 4.07 2.16 -10.86
CA LEU A 160 5.52 2.00 -10.88
C LEU A 160 6.00 1.26 -12.13
N TYR A 161 5.37 0.13 -12.47
CA TYR A 161 5.71 -0.60 -13.69
C TYR A 161 5.52 0.26 -14.93
N THR A 162 4.43 1.03 -14.99
CA THR A 162 4.18 1.90 -16.13
C THR A 162 5.24 3.02 -16.21
N MET A 163 5.58 3.67 -15.08
CA MET A 163 6.67 4.66 -15.03
C MET A 163 8.01 4.08 -15.47
N THR A 164 8.38 2.88 -14.99
CA THR A 164 9.63 2.24 -15.43
C THR A 164 9.62 1.93 -16.92
N SER A 165 8.46 1.55 -17.48
CA SER A 165 8.33 1.28 -18.91
C SER A 165 8.51 2.54 -19.75
N ASP A 166 7.95 3.68 -19.30
CA ASP A 166 8.13 4.97 -20.01
C ASP A 166 9.59 5.44 -19.99
N LEU A 167 10.33 5.12 -18.93
CA LEU A 167 11.74 5.51 -18.78
C LEU A 167 12.67 4.68 -19.67
N VAL A 168 12.22 3.52 -20.15
CA VAL A 168 12.98 2.60 -21.00
C VAL A 168 12.64 2.77 -22.50
N ASP A 169 11.63 3.58 -22.87
CA ASP A 169 11.14 3.67 -24.25
C ASP A 169 11.54 4.98 -24.96
N SER A 170 12.49 4.87 -25.91
CA SER A 170 12.42 5.42 -27.29
C SER A 170 13.76 5.26 -28.06
N SER A 171 14.88 4.96 -27.41
CA SER A 171 16.20 4.88 -28.08
C SER A 171 16.94 3.53 -27.98
N GLU A 172 16.48 2.57 -27.16
CA GLU A 172 17.10 1.23 -27.02
C GLU A 172 16.30 0.09 -27.67
N ARG A 173 15.09 0.34 -28.18
CA ARG A 173 14.27 -0.70 -28.86
C ARG A 173 14.66 -0.99 -30.31
N TYR A 174 15.58 -0.23 -30.90
CA TYR A 174 16.10 -0.52 -32.23
C TYR A 174 17.40 -1.32 -32.10
N VAL A 175 17.28 -2.64 -31.93
CA VAL A 175 18.36 -3.55 -32.31
C VAL A 175 18.16 -3.80 -33.81
N PRO A 176 19.01 -3.26 -34.70
CA PRO A 176 18.94 -3.62 -36.10
C PRO A 176 19.24 -5.12 -36.22
N THR A 177 18.22 -5.90 -36.56
CA THR A 177 18.39 -7.25 -37.08
C THR A 177 19.24 -7.16 -38.34
N ILE A 178 20.44 -7.76 -38.28
CA ILE A 178 21.31 -8.05 -39.43
C ILE A 178 20.64 -9.13 -40.29
#